data_AF-A0A9R1PFW5-F1
#
_entry.id   AF-A0A9R1PFW5-F1
#
_cell.length_a   1.000
_cell.length_b   1.000
_cell.length_c   1.000
_cell.angle_alpha   90.00
_cell.angle_beta   90.00
_cell.angle_gamma   90.00
#
_symmetry.space_group_name_H-M   'P 1'
#
loop_
_entity.id
_entity.type
_entity.pdbx_description
1 polymer ?
#
loop_
_entity_poly.entity_id
_entity_poly.type
_entity_poly.pdbx_seq_one_letter_code
_entity_poly.pdbx_strand_id
1 'polypeptide(L)'
;MEPEDGYHAVMRCTKAKALRDTMREVWTLPRDTDLTCTGREWVLITLYKANEEERTHLLAWHLRNNIIFGDEKDTIKASAEFLQSYASSFAAIRAGQSLPDFKGKGKVMPDISFYETKQRVADYQWVRPNSSCLKLNVDASFIQETNHGAWGRFYEIRMGR
;
A
#
# COMPACT_ATOMS: atom_id res chain seq x y z
N MET A 1 -25.05 -16.75 -12.03
CA MET A 1 -23.78 -16.01 -11.95
C MET A 1 -23.79 -15.35 -10.59
N GLU A 2 -22.83 -15.66 -9.73
CA GLU A 2 -22.73 -14.99 -8.43
C GLU A 2 -22.41 -13.50 -8.65
N PRO A 3 -22.92 -12.59 -7.80
CA PRO A 3 -22.57 -11.17 -7.90
C PRO A 3 -21.06 -10.99 -7.69
N GLU A 4 -20.43 -10.25 -8.60
CA GLU A 4 -19.00 -9.92 -8.52
C GLU A 4 -18.78 -8.76 -7.55
N ASP A 5 -18.90 -9.06 -6.26
CA ASP A 5 -18.65 -8.12 -5.18
C ASP A 5 -17.24 -8.29 -4.58
N GLY A 6 -16.87 -7.41 -3.65
CA GLY A 6 -15.57 -7.47 -2.98
C GLY A 6 -15.34 -8.78 -2.22
N TYR A 7 -16.39 -9.46 -1.77
CA TYR A 7 -16.25 -10.80 -1.19
C TYR A 7 -15.93 -11.82 -2.29
N HIS A 8 -16.65 -11.81 -3.41
CA HIS A 8 -16.39 -12.70 -4.53
C HIS A 8 -14.96 -12.55 -5.05
N ALA A 9 -14.50 -11.32 -5.28
CA ALA A 9 -13.16 -11.03 -5.78
C ALA A 9 -12.05 -11.62 -4.88
N VAL A 10 -12.25 -11.61 -3.56
CA VAL A 10 -11.24 -12.04 -2.58
C VAL A 10 -11.38 -13.51 -2.19
N MET A 11 -12.61 -14.01 -2.16
CA MET A 11 -12.96 -15.27 -1.50
C MET A 11 -13.47 -16.35 -2.45
N ARG A 12 -13.96 -15.99 -3.63
CA ARG A 12 -14.57 -16.95 -4.57
C ARG A 12 -13.88 -16.96 -5.94
N CYS A 13 -13.19 -15.89 -6.32
CA CYS A 13 -12.42 -15.83 -7.55
C CYS A 13 -11.38 -16.97 -7.59
N THR A 14 -11.28 -17.66 -8.74
CA THR A 14 -10.39 -18.80 -8.93
C THR A 14 -8.94 -18.47 -8.65
N LYS A 15 -8.47 -17.30 -9.11
CA LYS A 15 -7.09 -16.83 -8.83
C LYS A 15 -6.87 -16.57 -7.34
N ALA A 16 -7.83 -15.92 -6.68
CA ALA A 16 -7.75 -15.63 -5.25
C ALA A 16 -7.83 -16.90 -4.38
N LYS A 17 -8.61 -17.90 -4.80
CA LYS A 17 -8.64 -19.21 -4.16
C LYS A 17 -7.32 -19.96 -4.33
N ALA A 18 -6.82 -20.10 -5.55
CA ALA A 18 -5.56 -20.78 -5.83
C ALA A 18 -4.39 -20.17 -5.03
N LEU A 19 -4.31 -18.84 -4.97
CA LEU A 19 -3.28 -18.16 -4.20
C LEU A 19 -3.45 -18.37 -2.67
N ARG A 20 -4.67 -18.46 -2.13
CA ARG A 20 -4.86 -18.76 -0.70
C ARG A 20 -4.41 -20.17 -0.39
N ASP A 21 -4.77 -21.12 -1.24
CA ASP A 21 -4.38 -22.52 -1.09
C ASP A 21 -2.86 -22.66 -1.11
N THR A 22 -2.16 -21.99 -2.04
CA THR A 22 -0.69 -21.92 -2.05
C THR A 22 -0.13 -21.28 -0.78
N MET A 23 -0.70 -20.18 -0.32
CA MET A 23 -0.20 -19.49 0.89
C MET A 23 -0.49 -20.27 2.17
N ARG A 24 -1.51 -21.13 2.23
CA ARG A 24 -1.77 -22.01 3.38
C ARG A 24 -0.64 -23.02 3.65
N GLU A 25 0.20 -23.30 2.65
CA GLU A 25 1.37 -24.17 2.82
C GLU A 25 2.44 -23.51 3.70
N VAL A 26 2.48 -22.18 3.74
CA VAL A 26 3.52 -21.38 4.42
C VAL A 26 2.97 -20.49 5.54
N TRP A 27 1.69 -20.12 5.50
CA TRP A 27 1.06 -19.19 6.43
C TRP A 27 -0.08 -19.86 7.21
N THR A 28 -0.14 -19.53 8.49
CA THR A 28 -1.33 -19.78 9.31
C THR A 28 -2.44 -18.84 8.88
N LEU A 29 -3.45 -19.38 8.18
CA LEU A 29 -4.63 -18.66 7.71
C LEU A 29 -5.91 -19.28 8.29
N PRO A 30 -6.93 -18.48 8.65
CA PRO A 30 -8.21 -19.02 9.14
C PRO A 30 -8.87 -19.95 8.12
N ARG A 31 -9.70 -20.88 8.60
CA ARG A 31 -10.40 -21.81 7.71
C ARG A 31 -11.39 -21.06 6.83
N ASP A 32 -11.68 -21.58 5.65
CA ASP A 32 -12.67 -20.99 4.74
C ASP A 32 -14.06 -20.83 5.40
N THR A 33 -14.39 -21.68 6.37
CA THR A 33 -15.62 -21.59 7.18
C THR A 33 -15.67 -20.37 8.08
N ASP A 34 -14.51 -19.84 8.47
CA ASP A 34 -14.39 -18.69 9.34
C ASP A 34 -14.36 -17.38 8.54
N LEU A 35 -13.96 -17.48 7.27
CA LEU A 35 -13.93 -16.39 6.30
C LEU A 35 -15.28 -16.25 5.58
N THR A 36 -16.37 -16.11 6.32
CA THR A 36 -17.73 -16.02 5.78
C THR A 36 -18.14 -14.59 5.48
N CYS A 37 -18.91 -14.41 4.40
CA CYS A 37 -19.52 -13.12 4.08
C CYS A 37 -20.61 -12.80 5.13
N THR A 38 -20.27 -11.98 6.12
CA THR A 38 -21.18 -11.50 7.17
C THR A 38 -21.81 -10.15 6.83
N GLY A 39 -21.74 -9.73 5.56
CA GLY A 39 -22.20 -8.42 5.06
C GLY A 39 -21.04 -7.49 4.72
N ARG A 40 -21.29 -6.17 4.68
CA ARG A 40 -20.27 -5.16 4.27
C ARG A 40 -19.03 -5.16 5.18
N GLU A 41 -19.21 -5.48 6.45
CA GLU A 41 -18.15 -5.44 7.47
C GLU A 41 -17.38 -6.76 7.61
N TRP A 42 -17.56 -7.71 6.68
CA TRP A 42 -17.01 -9.06 6.81
C TRP A 42 -15.49 -9.08 7.01
N VAL A 43 -14.76 -8.15 6.39
CA VAL A 43 -13.30 -8.01 6.57
C VAL A 43 -12.98 -7.64 8.01
N LEU A 44 -13.63 -6.62 8.57
CA LEU A 44 -13.38 -6.18 9.95
C LEU A 44 -13.73 -7.27 10.96
N ILE A 45 -14.85 -7.97 10.75
CA ILE A 45 -15.28 -9.07 11.62
C ILE A 45 -14.27 -10.22 11.56
N THR A 46 -13.76 -10.53 10.37
CA THR A 46 -12.73 -11.56 10.18
C THR A 46 -11.43 -11.19 10.90
N LEU A 47 -10.95 -9.96 10.75
CA LEU A 47 -9.74 -9.47 11.40
C LEU A 47 -9.87 -9.40 12.93
N TYR A 48 -11.08 -9.11 13.43
CA TYR A 48 -11.37 -9.11 14.87
C TYR A 48 -11.28 -10.50 15.48
N LYS A 49 -11.77 -11.53 14.77
CA LYS A 49 -11.74 -12.93 15.22
C LYS A 49 -10.37 -13.60 15.05
N ALA A 50 -9.56 -13.11 14.12
CA ALA A 50 -8.22 -13.62 13.85
C ALA A 50 -7.22 -13.29 14.97
N ASN A 51 -6.29 -14.21 15.23
CA ASN A 51 -5.15 -13.95 16.09
C ASN A 51 -4.15 -12.96 15.45
N GLU A 52 -3.12 -12.50 16.18
CA GLU A 52 -2.19 -11.47 15.66
C GLU A 52 -1.46 -11.90 14.38
N GLU A 53 -1.06 -13.16 14.29
CA GLU A 53 -0.37 -13.73 13.14
C GLU A 53 -1.31 -13.83 11.93
N GLU A 54 -2.47 -14.45 12.11
CA GLU A 54 -3.52 -14.55 11.09
C GLU A 54 -3.95 -13.19 10.58
N ARG A 55 -4.11 -12.21 11.48
CA ARG A 55 -4.47 -10.83 11.14
C ARG A 55 -3.41 -10.19 10.24
N THR A 56 -2.13 -10.41 10.54
CA THR A 56 -1.03 -9.89 9.74
C THR A 56 -1.04 -10.48 8.33
N HIS A 57 -1.24 -11.80 8.21
CA HIS A 57 -1.35 -12.49 6.92
C HIS A 57 -2.59 -12.06 6.13
N LEU A 58 -3.75 -11.89 6.79
CA LEU A 58 -4.97 -11.41 6.16
C LEU A 58 -4.84 -9.96 5.66
N LEU A 59 -4.17 -9.08 6.40
CA LEU A 59 -3.92 -7.71 5.96
C LEU A 59 -2.97 -7.67 4.74
N ALA A 60 -1.90 -8.46 4.77
CA ALA A 60 -0.99 -8.61 3.63
C ALA A 60 -1.72 -9.15 2.40
N TRP A 61 -2.62 -10.12 2.60
CA TRP A 61 -3.50 -10.67 1.58
C TRP A 61 -4.42 -9.60 0.96
N HIS A 62 -5.11 -8.82 1.79
CA HIS A 62 -6.02 -7.76 1.31
C HIS A 62 -5.31 -6.67 0.50
N LEU A 63 -4.07 -6.33 0.85
CA LEU A 63 -3.28 -5.34 0.14
C LEU A 63 -2.89 -5.78 -1.29
N ARG A 64 -2.89 -7.10 -1.56
CA ARG A 64 -2.51 -7.70 -2.85
C ARG A 64 -3.60 -7.65 -3.91
N ASN A 65 -4.86 -7.33 -3.58
CA ASN A 65 -5.96 -7.32 -4.55
C ASN A 65 -5.69 -6.46 -5.79
N ASN A 66 -4.84 -5.43 -5.68
CA ASN A 66 -4.44 -4.61 -6.83
C ASN A 66 -3.60 -5.34 -7.90
N ILE A 67 -3.07 -6.54 -7.61
CA ILE A 67 -2.18 -7.27 -8.52
C ILE A 67 -2.89 -8.43 -9.23
N ILE A 68 -4.01 -8.93 -8.71
CA ILE A 68 -4.86 -9.88 -9.47
C ILE A 68 -5.47 -9.20 -10.72
N PHE A 69 -5.57 -7.86 -10.69
CA PHE A 69 -6.04 -7.03 -11.82
C PHE A 69 -4.89 -6.28 -12.54
N GLY A 70 -3.64 -6.50 -12.16
CA GLY A 70 -2.47 -5.89 -12.78
C GLY A 70 -1.92 -6.79 -13.87
N ASP A 71 -2.35 -6.55 -15.11
CA ASP A 71 -1.94 -7.26 -16.34
C ASP A 71 -2.07 -8.81 -16.31
N GLU A 72 -2.39 -9.41 -17.45
CA GLU A 72 -2.69 -10.86 -17.55
C GLU A 72 -1.50 -11.80 -17.20
N LYS A 73 -0.34 -11.23 -16.85
CA LYS A 73 0.96 -11.90 -16.71
C LYS A 73 1.31 -12.34 -15.29
N ASP A 74 0.59 -11.87 -14.28
CA ASP A 74 0.95 -12.20 -12.90
C ASP A 74 0.51 -13.61 -12.50
N THR A 75 1.50 -14.48 -12.32
CA THR A 75 1.30 -15.87 -11.92
C THR A 75 1.00 -16.00 -10.42
N ILE A 76 0.31 -17.07 -10.03
CA ILE A 76 0.06 -17.42 -8.62
C ILE A 76 1.39 -17.53 -7.85
N LYS A 77 2.41 -18.13 -8.47
CA LYS A 77 3.74 -18.28 -7.89
C LYS A 77 4.40 -16.93 -7.58
N ALA A 78 4.44 -16.02 -8.55
CA ALA A 78 5.00 -14.67 -8.34
C ALA A 78 4.25 -13.91 -7.23
N SER A 79 2.94 -14.13 -7.15
CA SER A 79 2.12 -13.54 -6.08
C SER A 79 2.42 -14.13 -4.70
N ALA A 80 2.64 -15.44 -4.61
CA ALA A 80 3.02 -16.09 -3.37
C ALA A 80 4.42 -15.66 -2.89
N GLU A 81 5.39 -15.57 -3.81
CA GLU A 81 6.75 -15.11 -3.50
C GLU A 81 6.74 -13.66 -3.00
N PHE A 82 5.95 -12.79 -3.63
CA PHE A 82 5.77 -11.42 -3.16
C PHE A 82 5.18 -11.37 -1.75
N LEU A 83 4.11 -12.11 -1.49
CA LEU A 83 3.45 -12.10 -0.18
C LEU A 83 4.42 -12.54 0.92
N GLN A 84 5.19 -13.60 0.68
CA GLN A 84 6.22 -14.07 1.59
C GLN A 84 7.33 -13.04 1.82
N SER A 85 7.81 -12.39 0.76
CA SER A 85 8.79 -11.31 0.85
C SER A 85 8.26 -10.11 1.64
N TYR A 86 6.99 -9.75 1.40
CA TYR A 86 6.31 -8.66 2.10
C TYR A 86 6.15 -8.95 3.59
N ALA A 87 5.66 -10.15 3.96
CA ALA A 87 5.51 -10.53 5.36
C ALA A 87 6.87 -10.60 6.09
N SER A 88 7.90 -11.17 5.43
CA SER A 88 9.27 -11.19 5.95
C SER A 88 9.81 -9.78 6.18
N SER A 89 9.60 -8.88 5.21
CA SER A 89 10.01 -7.48 5.31
C SER A 89 9.26 -6.75 6.43
N PHE A 90 7.95 -6.97 6.55
CA PHE A 90 7.14 -6.38 7.60
C PHE A 90 7.59 -6.84 9.00
N ALA A 91 7.88 -8.13 9.17
CA ALA A 91 8.40 -8.68 10.41
C ALA A 91 9.77 -8.09 10.77
N ALA A 92 10.68 -7.97 9.80
CA ALA A 92 12.00 -7.35 10.01
C ALA A 92 11.89 -5.87 10.42
N ILE A 93 11.00 -5.10 9.79
CA ILE A 93 10.73 -3.70 10.16
C ILE A 93 10.20 -3.62 11.59
N ARG A 94 9.24 -4.48 11.97
CA ARG A 94 8.72 -4.54 13.35
C ARG A 94 9.81 -4.89 14.36
N ALA A 95 10.76 -5.75 13.98
CA ALA A 95 11.90 -6.12 14.81
C ALA A 95 13.02 -5.06 14.86
N GLY A 96 12.87 -3.92 14.16
CA GLY A 96 13.87 -2.86 14.10
C GLY A 96 15.10 -3.22 13.26
N GLN A 97 15.01 -4.27 12.43
CA GLN A 97 16.10 -4.68 11.55
C GLN A 97 16.16 -3.77 10.32
N SER A 98 17.36 -3.30 9.99
CA SER A 98 17.61 -2.61 8.72
C SER A 98 17.58 -3.63 7.60
N LEU A 99 16.51 -3.63 6.81
CA LEU A 99 16.43 -4.46 5.60
C LEU A 99 17.38 -3.95 4.53
N PRO A 100 17.96 -4.84 3.70
CA PRO A 100 18.72 -4.43 2.53
C PRO A 100 17.80 -3.64 1.58
N ASP A 101 18.19 -2.41 1.26
CA ASP A 101 17.43 -1.55 0.36
C ASP A 101 17.78 -1.86 -1.09
N PHE A 102 17.10 -2.85 -1.66
CA PHE A 102 17.29 -3.25 -3.05
C PHE A 102 16.85 -2.20 -4.07
N LYS A 103 16.09 -1.16 -3.65
CA LYS A 103 15.52 -0.13 -4.53
C LYS A 103 16.25 1.22 -4.42
N GLY A 104 17.21 1.36 -3.51
CA GLY A 104 17.95 2.61 -3.28
C GLY A 104 17.13 3.74 -2.65
N LYS A 105 16.00 3.44 -1.98
CA LYS A 105 15.10 4.43 -1.33
C LYS A 105 15.12 4.39 0.20
N GLY A 106 15.91 3.52 0.79
CA GLY A 106 16.14 3.42 2.22
C GLY A 106 16.97 4.60 2.73
N LYS A 107 16.80 4.97 4.00
CA LYS A 107 17.73 5.88 4.65
C LYS A 107 19.11 5.23 4.68
N VAL A 108 20.05 5.80 3.94
CA VAL A 108 21.46 5.40 3.98
C VAL A 108 22.02 5.89 5.32
N MET A 109 22.22 4.93 6.23
CA MET A 109 22.96 4.98 7.50
C MET A 109 22.20 5.41 8.78
N PRO A 110 22.38 4.68 9.89
CA PRO A 110 22.24 5.26 11.23
C PRO A 110 23.56 5.98 11.56
N ASP A 111 23.43 7.25 11.95
CA ASP A 111 24.46 7.97 12.70
C ASP A 111 25.77 8.37 11.98
N ILE A 112 25.66 9.11 10.88
CA ILE A 112 26.72 10.05 10.50
C ILE A 112 26.17 11.47 10.64
N SER A 113 26.72 12.21 11.59
CA SER A 113 26.65 13.66 11.63
C SER A 113 27.36 14.21 10.39
N PHE A 114 26.64 14.33 9.28
CA PHE A 114 27.11 15.14 8.17
C PHE A 114 27.16 16.59 8.66
N TYR A 115 28.35 17.13 8.81
CA TYR A 115 28.56 18.58 8.70
C TYR A 115 28.18 18.94 7.26
N GLU A 116 26.89 19.19 7.10
CA GLU A 116 26.31 19.56 5.84
C GLU A 116 26.82 20.97 5.53
N THR A 117 27.88 21.08 4.73
CA THR A 117 28.15 22.32 3.98
C THR A 117 27.13 22.45 2.85
N LYS A 118 25.83 22.33 3.18
CA LYS A 118 24.81 23.04 2.44
C LYS A 118 24.89 24.45 2.96
N GLN A 119 25.22 25.38 2.08
CA GLN A 119 24.77 26.74 2.25
C GLN A 119 23.26 26.64 2.54
N ARG A 120 22.89 26.84 3.82
CA ARG A 120 21.50 26.73 4.28
C ARG A 120 20.70 27.74 3.45
N VAL A 121 20.09 27.27 2.37
CA VAL A 121 18.87 27.90 1.88
C VAL A 121 17.93 27.70 3.06
N ALA A 122 17.64 28.78 3.77
CA ALA A 122 16.89 28.77 5.01
C ALA A 122 15.75 27.76 4.93
N ASP A 123 15.61 26.92 5.96
CA ASP A 123 14.50 25.98 6.09
C ASP A 123 13.19 26.78 6.08
N TYR A 124 12.63 27.01 4.88
CA TYR A 124 11.28 27.49 4.74
C TYR A 124 10.36 26.32 5.01
N GLN A 125 10.15 26.02 6.29
CA GLN A 125 9.01 25.24 6.72
C GLN A 125 7.76 25.94 6.19
N TRP A 126 6.90 25.20 5.49
CA TRP A 126 5.69 25.78 4.91
C TRP A 126 4.84 26.43 6.01
N VAL A 127 4.65 27.75 5.92
CA VAL A 127 3.76 28.51 6.80
C VAL A 127 2.48 28.81 6.03
N ARG A 128 1.33 28.56 6.66
CA ARG A 128 0.03 28.88 6.08
C ARG A 128 -0.04 30.40 5.79
N PRO A 129 -0.38 30.82 4.55
CA PRO A 129 -0.55 32.24 4.23
C PRO A 129 -1.65 32.88 5.08
N ASN A 130 -1.49 34.17 5.41
CA ASN A 130 -2.52 34.94 6.12
C ASN A 130 -3.78 35.11 5.25
N SER A 131 -4.89 35.55 5.86
CA SER A 131 -6.21 35.66 5.21
C SER A 131 -6.30 36.64 4.02
N SER A 132 -5.25 37.41 3.74
CA SER A 132 -5.12 38.27 2.55
C SER A 132 -4.34 37.64 1.39
N CYS A 133 -3.83 36.41 1.55
CA CYS A 133 -3.01 35.74 0.55
C CYS A 133 -3.70 34.53 -0.08
N LEU A 134 -3.58 34.41 -1.41
CA LEU A 134 -4.06 33.27 -2.19
C LEU A 134 -3.03 32.14 -2.17
N LYS A 135 -3.45 30.91 -1.88
CA LYS A 135 -2.61 29.73 -2.12
C LYS A 135 -2.88 29.21 -3.52
N LEU A 136 -1.89 29.27 -4.41
CA LEU A 136 -1.92 28.66 -5.73
C LEU A 136 -1.11 27.37 -5.71
N ASN A 137 -1.73 26.26 -6.11
CA ASN A 137 -1.05 24.99 -6.34
C ASN A 137 -1.09 24.73 -7.85
N VAL A 138 0.05 24.37 -8.43
CA VAL A 138 0.20 24.05 -9.86
C VAL A 138 0.81 22.67 -9.95
N ASP A 139 0.25 21.83 -10.81
CA ASP A 139 0.76 20.49 -11.10
C ASP A 139 0.74 20.23 -12.61
N ALA A 140 1.62 19.35 -13.07
CA ALA A 140 1.70 18.97 -14.47
C ALA A 140 1.97 17.49 -14.63
N SER A 141 1.31 16.88 -15.62
CA SER A 141 1.50 15.50 -16.01
C SER A 141 2.04 15.41 -17.43
N PHE A 142 2.82 14.36 -17.69
CA PHE A 142 3.35 14.05 -19.00
C PHE A 142 3.20 12.55 -19.25
N ILE A 143 2.70 12.20 -20.43
CA ILE A 143 2.49 10.81 -20.86
C ILE A 143 3.44 10.54 -22.02
N GLN A 144 4.45 9.71 -21.77
CA GLN A 144 5.51 9.44 -22.75
C GLN A 144 4.98 8.66 -23.96
N GLU A 145 4.02 7.74 -23.77
CA GLU A 145 3.48 6.91 -24.86
C GLU A 145 2.71 7.73 -25.91
N THR A 146 2.13 8.87 -25.50
CA THR A 146 1.36 9.75 -26.37
C THR A 146 2.08 11.06 -26.68
N ASN A 147 3.25 11.29 -26.07
CA ASN A 147 4.00 12.54 -26.11
C ASN A 147 3.15 13.78 -25.77
N HIS A 148 2.17 13.61 -24.88
CA HIS A 148 1.26 14.68 -24.46
C HIS A 148 1.58 15.12 -23.03
N GLY A 149 1.51 16.44 -22.81
CA GLY A 149 1.58 17.05 -21.49
C GLY A 149 0.26 17.73 -21.13
N ALA A 150 -0.10 17.70 -19.86
CA ALA A 150 -1.19 18.49 -19.30
C ALA A 150 -0.70 19.23 -18.06
N TRP A 151 -1.31 20.36 -17.76
CA TRP A 151 -1.04 21.10 -16.53
C TRP A 151 -2.34 21.62 -15.94
N GLY A 152 -2.40 21.66 -14.62
CA GLY A 152 -3.54 22.10 -13.84
C GLY A 152 -3.10 23.07 -12.76
N ARG A 153 -3.98 24.00 -12.41
CA ARG A 153 -3.79 24.87 -11.26
C ARG A 153 -5.08 24.96 -10.47
N PHE A 154 -4.97 24.94 -9.15
CA PHE A 154 -6.09 25.24 -8.26
C PHE A 154 -5.68 26.30 -7.24
N TYR A 155 -6.63 27.18 -6.94
CA TYR A 155 -6.46 28.22 -5.95
C TYR A 155 -7.39 27.97 -4.77
N GLU A 156 -6.88 28.13 -3.56
CA GLU A 156 -7.64 28.02 -2.32
C GLU A 156 -7.78 29.43 -1.72
N ILE A 157 -9.02 29.91 -1.61
CA ILE A 157 -9.37 31.17 -0.94
C ILE A 157 -10.10 30.82 0.36
N ARG A 158 -9.60 31.31 1.49
CA ARG A 158 -10.28 31.17 2.78
C ARG A 158 -10.71 32.55 3.28
N MET A 159 -11.99 32.85 3.15
CA MET A 159 -12.60 34.05 3.74
C MET A 159 -12.57 33.89 5.27
N GLY A 160 -12.06 34.90 5.99
CA GLY A 160 -12.09 34.93 7.45
C GLY A 160 -13.53 34.86 7.97
N ARG A 161 -13.75 34.13 9.07
CA ARG A 161 -15.02 34.15 9.82
C ARG A 161 -15.07 35.36 10.73
#